data_AF-A0A3M1Q2F3-F1
#
_entry.id   AF-A0A3M1Q2F3-F1
#
_cell.length_a   1.000
_cell.length_b   1.000
_cell.length_c   1.000
_cell.angle_alpha   90.00
_cell.angle_beta   90.00
_cell.angle_gamma   90.00
#
_symmetry.space_group_name_H-M   'P 1'
#
loop_
_entity.id
_entity.type
_entity.pdbx_description
1 polymer ?
#
loop_
_entity_poly.entity_id
_entity_poly.type
_entity_poly.pdbx_seq_one_letter_code
_entity_poly.pdbx_strand_id
1 'polypeptide(L)'
;MPRRKSKYEIVTFKADRSLLDALSGIQNRSEFIRTAVLAALDHLCPLCQGTGVMTPNQRRHWTAFARQHALRECDECHERHLVCEASDQERFTHE
;
A
#
# COMPACT_ATOMS: atom_id res chain seq x y z
N MET A 1 26.98 -30.38 6.09
CA MET A 1 27.17 -29.28 5.12
C MET A 1 26.24 -28.13 5.49
N PRO A 2 26.71 -26.89 5.67
CA PRO A 2 25.85 -25.79 6.07
C PRO A 2 24.93 -25.38 4.91
N ARG A 3 23.62 -25.33 5.13
CA ARG A 3 22.64 -24.86 4.14
C ARG A 3 22.89 -23.39 3.84
N ARG A 4 23.27 -23.09 2.61
CA ARG A 4 23.37 -21.73 2.07
C ARG A 4 21.98 -21.08 2.16
N LYS A 5 21.81 -20.05 2.99
CA LYS A 5 20.56 -19.29 3.07
C LYS A 5 20.29 -18.69 1.68
N SER A 6 19.21 -19.11 1.02
CA SER A 6 18.81 -18.49 -0.24
C SER A 6 18.37 -17.05 0.05
N LYS A 7 18.80 -16.10 -0.79
CA LYS A 7 18.38 -14.70 -0.71
C LYS A 7 16.87 -14.52 -0.98
N TYR A 8 16.20 -15.58 -1.41
CA TYR A 8 14.81 -15.56 -1.85
C TYR A 8 14.03 -16.74 -1.26
N GLU A 9 12.77 -16.49 -0.92
CA GLU A 9 11.76 -17.49 -0.61
C GLU A 9 10.88 -17.74 -1.85
N ILE A 10 10.36 -18.95 -2.00
CA ILE A 10 9.50 -19.33 -3.12
C ILE A 10 8.05 -19.12 -2.70
N VAL A 11 7.33 -18.28 -3.45
CA VAL A 11 5.88 -18.09 -3.31
C VAL A 11 5.20 -18.63 -4.57
N THR A 12 4.23 -19.52 -4.38
CA THR A 12 3.44 -20.12 -5.47
C THR A 12 1.99 -19.68 -5.34
N PHE A 13 1.42 -19.13 -6.42
CA PHE A 13 0.01 -18.83 -6.51
C PHE A 13 -0.58 -19.42 -7.80
N LYS A 14 -1.89 -19.65 -7.82
CA LYS A 14 -2.61 -20.10 -9.00
C LYS A 14 -2.87 -18.90 -9.91
N ALA A 15 -2.43 -18.97 -11.16
CA ALA A 15 -2.73 -17.98 -12.18
C ALA A 15 -3.91 -18.45 -13.03
N ASP A 16 -4.87 -17.55 -13.27
CA ASP A 16 -5.94 -17.80 -14.23
C ASP A 16 -5.43 -17.66 -15.68
N ARG A 17 -6.30 -17.98 -16.64
CA ARG A 17 -5.92 -17.96 -18.05
C ARG A 17 -5.55 -16.55 -18.51
N SER A 18 -6.30 -15.54 -18.08
CA SER A 18 -6.03 -14.14 -18.40
C SER A 18 -4.64 -13.69 -17.97
N LEU A 19 -4.22 -14.03 -16.76
CA LEU A 19 -2.89 -13.69 -16.26
C LEU A 19 -1.79 -14.44 -17.01
N LEU A 20 -2.00 -15.73 -17.32
CA LEU A 20 -1.04 -16.51 -18.11
C LEU A 20 -0.84 -15.93 -19.52
N ASP A 21 -1.92 -15.53 -20.18
CA ASP A 21 -1.87 -14.95 -21.52
C ASP A 21 -1.19 -13.57 -21.49
N ALA A 22 -1.48 -12.74 -20.49
CA ALA A 22 -0.80 -11.45 -20.30
C ALA A 22 0.71 -11.59 -20.05
N LEU A 23 1.14 -12.65 -19.36
CA LEU A 23 2.56 -12.93 -19.08
C LEU A 23 3.29 -13.64 -20.23
N SER A 24 2.59 -14.07 -21.28
CA SER A 24 3.12 -15.00 -22.30
C SER A 24 4.36 -14.46 -23.03
N GLY A 25 4.38 -13.17 -23.37
CA GLY A 25 5.48 -12.50 -24.09
C GLY A 25 6.61 -11.94 -23.22
N ILE A 26 6.52 -12.08 -21.90
CA ILE A 26 7.53 -11.52 -20.98
C ILE A 26 8.71 -12.48 -20.85
N GLN A 27 9.90 -12.01 -21.22
CA GLN A 27 11.14 -12.81 -21.20
C GLN A 27 11.50 -13.29 -19.78
N ASN A 28 11.45 -12.39 -18.79
CA ASN A 28 11.70 -12.72 -17.39
C ASN A 28 10.48 -12.45 -16.51
N ARG A 29 9.55 -13.40 -16.49
CA ARG A 29 8.29 -13.30 -15.73
C ARG A 29 8.52 -13.06 -14.24
N SER A 30 9.51 -13.72 -13.63
CA SER A 30 9.75 -13.60 -12.19
C SER A 30 10.30 -12.24 -11.76
N GLU A 31 11.11 -11.61 -12.60
CA GLU A 31 11.57 -10.23 -12.37
C GLU A 31 10.42 -9.24 -12.57
N PHE A 32 9.68 -9.36 -13.69
CA PHE A 32 8.52 -8.52 -13.96
C PHE A 32 7.49 -8.59 -12.83
N ILE A 33 7.12 -9.79 -12.39
CA ILE A 33 6.15 -9.98 -11.30
C ILE A 33 6.66 -9.37 -10.00
N ARG A 34 7.96 -9.54 -9.66
CA ARG A 34 8.52 -8.93 -8.44
C ARG A 34 8.45 -7.42 -8.48
N THR A 35 8.90 -6.80 -9.58
CA THR A 35 8.90 -5.35 -9.73
C THR A 35 7.47 -4.81 -9.71
N ALA A 36 6.55 -5.46 -10.41
CA ALA A 36 5.14 -5.06 -10.45
C ALA A 36 4.48 -5.17 -9.06
N VAL A 37 4.72 -6.25 -8.31
CA VAL A 37 4.18 -6.42 -6.96
C VAL A 37 4.78 -5.39 -6.00
N LEU A 38 6.09 -5.15 -6.04
CA LEU A 38 6.72 -4.14 -5.18
C LEU A 38 6.19 -2.74 -5.47
N ALA A 39 6.05 -2.36 -6.74
CA ALA A 39 5.47 -1.08 -7.13
C ALA A 39 4.01 -0.96 -6.68
N ALA A 40 3.21 -2.02 -6.82
CA ALA A 40 1.83 -2.02 -6.36
C ALA A 40 1.74 -1.84 -4.84
N LEU A 41 2.64 -2.47 -4.08
CA LEU A 41 2.69 -2.37 -2.61
C LEU A 41 3.06 -0.96 -2.12
N ASP A 42 3.92 -0.25 -2.84
CA ASP A 42 4.37 1.11 -2.49
C ASP A 42 3.25 2.15 -2.54
N HIS A 43 2.20 1.89 -3.32
CA HIS A 43 1.07 2.81 -3.51
C HIS A 43 -0.20 2.38 -2.75
N LEU A 44 -0.13 1.36 -1.91
CA LEU A 44 -1.32 0.92 -1.16
C LEU A 44 -1.69 1.92 -0.07
N CYS A 45 -3.00 2.15 0.08
CA CYS A 45 -3.50 2.89 1.23
C CYS A 45 -3.09 2.15 2.52
N PRO A 46 -2.34 2.79 3.43
CA PRO A 46 -1.79 2.12 4.61
C PRO A 46 -2.88 1.70 5.61
N LEU A 47 -4.06 2.32 5.54
CA LEU A 47 -5.17 2.01 6.43
C LEU A 47 -5.94 0.76 5.98
N CYS A 48 -6.35 0.69 4.71
CA CYS A 48 -7.11 -0.46 4.19
C CYS A 48 -6.22 -1.54 3.55
N GLN A 49 -4.90 -1.32 3.48
CA GLN A 49 -3.93 -2.24 2.89
C GLN A 49 -4.30 -2.61 1.44
N GLY A 50 -4.74 -1.62 0.67
CA GLY A 50 -5.09 -1.81 -0.74
C GLY A 50 -6.45 -2.46 -1.01
N THR A 51 -7.20 -2.85 0.01
CA THR A 51 -8.51 -3.51 -0.19
C THR A 51 -9.61 -2.56 -0.66
N GLY A 52 -9.42 -1.25 -0.51
CA GLY A 52 -10.43 -0.23 -0.82
C GLY A 52 -11.63 -0.20 0.14
N VAL A 53 -11.70 -1.14 1.09
CA VAL A 53 -12.78 -1.25 2.08
C VAL A 53 -12.21 -1.27 3.50
N MET A 54 -12.88 -0.60 4.42
CA MET A 54 -12.48 -0.58 5.83
C MET A 54 -13.36 -1.52 6.64
N THR A 55 -12.76 -2.28 7.55
CA THR A 55 -13.52 -2.98 8.60
C THR A 55 -14.26 -1.98 9.49
N PRO A 56 -15.30 -2.40 10.25
CA PRO A 56 -16.00 -1.51 11.16
C PRO A 56 -15.08 -0.80 12.17
N ASN A 57 -14.06 -1.49 12.68
CA ASN A 57 -13.09 -0.91 13.60
C ASN A 57 -12.17 0.11 12.90
N GLN A 58 -11.62 -0.22 11.72
CA GLN A 58 -10.84 0.73 10.94
C GLN A 58 -11.66 2.00 10.62
N ARG A 59 -12.93 1.85 10.25
CA ARG A 59 -13.82 2.99 9.99
C ARG A 59 -14.04 3.86 11.23
N ARG A 60 -14.17 3.26 12.42
CA ARG A 60 -14.25 4.00 13.69
C ARG A 60 -12.97 4.81 13.94
N HIS A 61 -11.81 4.18 13.79
CA HIS A 61 -10.52 4.85 13.97
C HIS A 61 -10.31 5.96 12.94
N TRP A 62 -10.65 5.71 11.68
CA TRP A 62 -10.62 6.71 10.61
C TRP A 62 -11.51 7.91 10.91
N THR A 63 -12.75 7.66 11.36
CA THR A 63 -13.69 8.74 11.72
C THR A 63 -13.14 9.60 12.85
N ALA A 64 -12.45 9.01 13.83
CA ALA A 64 -11.82 9.77 14.90
C ALA A 64 -10.63 10.60 14.38
N PHE A 65 -9.76 10.00 13.56
CA PHE A 65 -8.61 10.67 12.95
C PHE A 65 -9.03 11.84 12.05
N ALA A 66 -10.03 11.63 11.19
CA ALA A 66 -10.53 12.60 10.23
C ALA A 66 -11.23 13.82 10.87
N ARG A 67 -11.48 13.81 12.18
CA ARG A 67 -11.98 15.00 12.90
C ARG A 67 -10.94 16.10 13.04
N GLN A 68 -9.67 15.72 13.07
CA GLN A 68 -8.53 16.64 13.21
C GLN A 68 -7.64 16.65 11.96
N HIS A 69 -8.00 15.85 10.96
CA HIS A 69 -7.25 15.72 9.71
C HIS A 69 -8.23 15.80 8.53
N ALA A 70 -8.29 16.97 7.90
CA ALA A 70 -9.18 17.22 6.76
C ALA A 70 -8.52 16.77 5.45
N LEU A 71 -9.33 16.35 4.48
CA LEU A 71 -8.88 16.18 3.09
C LEU A 71 -9.06 17.52 2.36
N ARG A 72 -7.98 18.12 1.89
CA ARG A 72 -7.98 19.33 1.05
C ARG A 72 -7.51 18.98 -0.36
N GLU A 73 -7.85 19.84 -1.31
CA GLU A 73 -7.33 19.77 -2.67
C GLU A 73 -6.09 20.66 -2.75
N CYS A 74 -5.03 20.19 -3.40
CA CYS A 74 -3.83 20.97 -3.64
C CYS A 74 -4.08 21.98 -4.78
N ASP A 75 -3.72 23.25 -4.57
CA ASP A 75 -3.93 24.31 -5.56
C ASP A 75 -3.04 24.19 -6.81
N GLU A 76 -1.96 23.40 -6.74
CA GLU A 76 -1.00 23.24 -7.85
C GLU A 76 -1.30 22.01 -8.72
N CYS A 77 -1.52 20.84 -8.11
CA CYS A 77 -1.72 19.59 -8.82
C CYS A 77 -3.17 19.07 -8.80
N HIS A 78 -4.08 19.73 -8.07
CA HIS A 78 -5.48 19.32 -7.87
C HIS A 78 -5.66 17.92 -7.24
N GLU A 79 -4.61 17.35 -6.66
CA GLU A 79 -4.71 16.09 -5.92
C GLU A 79 -5.18 16.32 -4.49
N ARG A 80 -5.88 15.33 -3.92
CA ARG A 80 -6.36 15.41 -2.54
C ARG A 80 -5.26 14.99 -1.57
N HIS A 81 -5.00 15.82 -0.56
CA HIS A 81 -4.03 15.52 0.50
C HIS A 81 -4.65 15.70 1.88
N LEU A 82 -4.08 15.02 2.87
CA LEU A 82 -4.46 15.16 4.27
C LEU A 82 -3.77 16.38 4.88
N VAL A 83 -4.52 17.19 5.61
CA VAL A 83 -4.03 18.35 6.36
C VAL A 83 -4.35 18.13 7.84
N CYS A 84 -3.31 18.14 8.66
CA CYS A 84 -3.46 18.14 10.11
C CYS A 84 -3.93 19.52 10.56
N GLU A 85 -5.08 19.58 11.22
CA GLU A 85 -5.62 20.81 11.81
C GLU A 85 -5.22 20.94 13.30
N ALA A 86 -4.51 19.95 13.85
CA ALA A 86 -3.99 19.95 15.22
C ALA A 86 -2.61 20.65 15.36
N SER A 87 -1.98 21.04 14.25
CA SER A 87 -0.72 21.79 14.26
C SER A 87 -0.94 23.27 14.59
N ASP A 88 -1.30 23.52 15.85
CA ASP A 88 -0.83 24.71 16.57
C ASP A 88 -0.54 24.44 18.05
N GLN A 89 -0.81 23.24 18.59
CA GLN A 89 -0.50 22.92 19.98
C GLN A 89 0.05 21.49 20.12
N GLU A 90 1.34 21.45 20.49
CA GLU A 90 1.99 20.37 21.24
C GLU A 90 2.46 19.13 20.47
N ARG A 91 3.75 19.24 20.09
CA ARG A 91 4.81 18.23 20.26
C ARG A 91 4.31 16.88 20.78
N PHE A 92 4.36 15.88 19.92
CA PHE A 92 4.35 14.45 20.27
C PHE A 92 5.22 14.17 21.50
N THR A 93 4.60 13.91 22.65
CA THR A 93 5.19 13.13 23.74
C THR A 93 4.69 11.69 23.58
N HIS A 94 5.57 10.80 23.15
CA HIS A 94 5.39 9.37 23.29
C HIS A 94 6.37 8.89 24.37
N GLU A 95 5.81 8.40 25.47
CA GLU A 95 6.47 7.50 26.43
C GLU A 95 6.30 6.05 25.97
#